data_AF-A0A966Q6B7-F1
#
_entry.id   AF-A0A966Q6B7-F1
#
_cell.length_a   1.000
_cell.length_b   1.000
_cell.length_c   1.000
_cell.angle_alpha   90.00
_cell.angle_beta   90.00
_cell.angle_gamma   90.00
#
_symmetry.space_group_name_H-M   'P 1'
#
loop_
_entity.id
_entity.type
_entity.pdbx_description
1 polymer ?
#
loop_
_entity_poly.entity_id
_entity_poly.type
_entity_poly.pdbx_seq_one_letter_code
_entity_poly.pdbx_strand_id
1 'polypeptide(L)' 'MENQPNRRDRVLLLALALAVAFPFLGSFGLLEPDEGRFAQIGREMAASGDYLVPRLN' A
#
# COMPACT_ATOMS: atom_id res chain seq x y z
N MET A 1 18.76 -0.81 -31.28
CA MET A 1 19.72 -0.56 -30.19
C MET A 1 18.89 -0.15 -28.99
N GLU A 2 18.71 -1.04 -28.02
CA GLU A 2 17.91 -0.78 -26.81
C GLU A 2 18.59 0.33 -26.01
N ASN A 3 18.00 1.53 -25.95
CA ASN A 3 18.54 2.62 -25.16
C ASN A 3 18.17 2.36 -23.69
N GLN A 4 19.12 1.86 -22.91
CA GLN A 4 18.90 1.56 -21.50
C GLN A 4 18.58 2.86 -20.73
N PRO A 5 17.49 2.92 -19.96
CA PRO A 5 17.08 4.13 -19.27
C PRO A 5 18.14 4.54 -18.25
N ASN A 6 18.52 5.81 -18.30
CA ASN A 6 19.62 6.35 -17.52
C ASN A 6 19.25 6.39 -16.03
N ARG A 7 20.23 6.37 -15.11
CA ARG A 7 19.96 6.37 -13.66
C ARG A 7 19.07 7.54 -13.24
N ARG A 8 19.27 8.71 -13.86
CA ARG A 8 18.46 9.91 -13.65
C ARG A 8 17.01 9.68 -14.04
N ASP A 9 16.78 9.11 -15.21
CA ASP A 9 15.43 8.82 -15.72
C ASP A 9 14.69 7.85 -14.79
N ARG A 10 15.38 6.81 -14.30
CA ARG A 10 14.79 5.87 -13.32
C ARG A 10 14.41 6.56 -12.02
N VAL A 11 15.26 7.46 -11.51
CA VAL A 11 14.97 8.24 -10.30
C VAL A 11 13.80 9.20 -10.53
N LEU A 12 13.75 9.87 -11.67
CA LEU A 12 12.65 10.77 -12.04
C LEU A 12 11.33 10.02 -12.19
N LEU A 13 11.36 8.84 -12.82
CA LEU A 13 10.19 7.97 -12.93
C LEU A 13 9.72 7.47 -11.56
N LEU A 14 10.64 7.08 -10.68
CA LEU A 14 10.29 6.71 -9.31
C LEU A 14 9.68 7.89 -8.54
N ALA A 15 10.31 9.06 -8.61
CA ALA A 15 9.80 10.26 -7.96
C ALA A 15 8.40 10.64 -8.47
N LEU A 16 8.17 10.57 -9.79
CA LEU A 16 6.87 10.82 -10.40
C LEU A 16 5.84 9.78 -9.94
N ALA A 17 6.18 8.49 -9.92
CA ALA A 17 5.28 7.44 -9.46
C ALA A 17 4.86 7.65 -7.99
N LEU A 18 5.80 8.01 -7.11
CA LEU A 18 5.50 8.32 -5.72
C LEU A 18 4.61 9.58 -5.60
N ALA A 19 4.94 10.63 -6.36
CA ALA A 19 4.19 11.89 -6.36
C ALA A 19 2.76 11.73 -6.89
N VAL A 20 2.47 10.72 -7.71
CA VAL A 20 1.11 10.43 -8.18
C VAL A 20 0.37 9.48 -7.25
N ALA A 21 1.05 8.45 -6.71
CA ALA A 21 0.38 7.38 -5.96
C ALA A 21 0.00 7.76 -4.52
N PHE A 22 0.78 8.60 -3.86
CA PHE A 22 0.66 8.83 -2.41
C PHE A 22 -0.04 10.12 -1.93
N PRO A 23 -0.22 11.22 -2.70
CA PRO A 23 -0.76 12.47 -2.14
C PRO A 23 -2.15 12.37 -1.49
N PHE A 24 -2.98 11.43 -1.95
CA PHE A 24 -4.36 11.26 -1.47
C PHE A 24 -4.55 9.96 -0.68
N LEU A 25 -3.46 9.27 -0.35
CA LEU A 25 -3.57 8.01 0.40
C LEU A 25 -4.14 8.30 1.79
N GLY A 26 -5.29 7.69 2.10
CA GLY A 26 -6.01 7.93 3.35
C GLY A 26 -6.84 9.23 3.39
N SER A 27 -7.03 9.93 2.26
CA SER A 27 -7.90 11.11 2.23
C SER A 27 -9.40 10.78 2.31
N PHE A 28 -9.77 9.50 2.14
CA PHE A 28 -11.12 8.97 2.32
C PHE A 28 -11.08 7.73 3.19
N GLY A 29 -12.24 7.35 3.74
CA GLY A 29 -12.39 6.13 4.52
C GLY A 29 -12.13 4.87 3.69
N LEU A 30 -11.98 3.73 4.38
CA LEU A 30 -11.81 2.43 3.76
C LEU A 30 -13.03 2.09 2.90
N LEU A 31 -12.78 1.58 1.70
CA LEU A 31 -13.82 1.16 0.78
C LEU A 31 -14.45 -0.15 1.23
N GLU A 32 -15.74 -0.08 1.52
CA GLU A 32 -16.55 -1.22 1.94
C GLU A 32 -16.86 -2.13 0.72
N PRO A 33 -16.93 -3.46 0.89
CA PRO A 33 -16.84 -4.21 2.16
C PRO A 33 -15.45 -4.70 2.54
N ASP A 34 -14.49 -4.62 1.64
CA ASP A 34 -13.28 -5.44 1.77
C ASP A 34 -12.16 -4.72 2.53
N GLU A 35 -11.94 -3.43 2.27
CA GLU A 35 -10.81 -2.72 2.86
C GLU A 35 -10.93 -2.62 4.39
N GLY A 36 -12.14 -2.36 4.89
CA GLY A 36 -12.44 -2.35 6.33
C GLY A 36 -12.14 -3.69 6.99
N ARG A 37 -12.63 -4.78 6.39
CA ARG A 37 -12.47 -6.14 6.91
C ARG A 37 -11.00 -6.57 6.94
N PHE A 38 -10.27 -6.37 5.84
CA PHE A 38 -8.86 -6.76 5.78
C PHE A 38 -7.99 -5.89 6.68
N ALA A 39 -8.27 -4.59 6.79
CA ALA A 39 -7.57 -3.71 7.72
C ALA A 39 -7.81 -4.11 9.19
N GLN A 40 -9.05 -4.47 9.55
CA GLN A 40 -9.39 -4.97 10.88
C GLN A 40 -8.65 -6.28 11.20
N ILE A 41 -8.68 -7.26 10.27
CA ILE A 41 -7.97 -8.54 10.44
C ILE A 41 -6.48 -8.30 10.65
N GLY A 42 -5.84 -7.49 9.80
CA GLY A 42 -4.42 -7.17 9.92
C GLY A 42 -4.10 -6.48 11.25
N ARG A 43 -4.97 -5.58 11.72
CA ARG A 43 -4.82 -4.93 13.02
C ARG A 43 -4.91 -5.92 14.18
N GLU A 44 -5.86 -6.85 14.14
CA GLU A 44 -6.00 -7.89 15.17
C GLU A 44 -4.83 -8.88 15.19
N MET A 45 -4.33 -9.28 14.02
CA MET A 45 -3.12 -10.11 13.91
C MET A 45 -1.90 -9.38 14.51
N ALA A 46 -1.73 -8.09 14.21
CA ALA A 46 -0.65 -7.28 14.78
C ALA A 46 -0.79 -7.06 16.29
N ALA A 47 -2.01 -6.87 16.80
CA ALA A 47 -2.26 -6.65 18.22
C ALA A 47 -2.14 -7.93 19.05
N SER A 48 -2.54 -9.09 18.51
CA SER A 48 -2.48 -10.38 19.20
C SER A 48 -1.14 -11.09 19.06
N GLY A 49 -0.36 -10.77 18.01
CA GLY A 49 0.83 -11.51 17.62
C GLY A 49 0.54 -12.86 16.96
N ASP A 50 -0.74 -13.23 16.79
CA ASP A 50 -1.16 -14.42 16.07
C ASP A 50 -1.28 -14.10 14.57
N TYR A 51 -0.23 -14.43 13.82
CA TYR A 51 -0.21 -14.28 12.37
C TYR A 51 -0.66 -15.53 11.61
N LEU A 52 -1.06 -16.61 12.31
CA LEU A 52 -1.49 -17.86 11.68
C LEU A 52 -3.00 -17.88 11.47
N VAL A 53 -3.78 -17.42 12.44
CA VAL A 53 -5.25 -17.48 12.38
C VAL A 53 -5.83 -16.07 12.30
N PRO A 54 -6.37 -15.65 11.13
CA PRO A 54 -7.02 -14.34 11.01
C PRO A 54 -8.31 -14.31 11.82
N ARG A 55 -8.55 -13.19 12.51
CA ARG A 55 -9.74 -12.93 13.32
C ARG A 55 -10.37 -11.61 12.91
N LEU A 56 -11.69 -11.53 13.01
CA LEU A 56 -12.47 -10.35 12.68
C LEU A 56 -13.55 -10.21 13.77
N ASN A 57 -13.24 -9.42 14.80
CA ASN A 57 -14.11 -9.17 15.96
C ASN A 57 -14.71 -7.77 15.95
#